data_AF-I3YJC1-F1
#
_entry.id   AF-I3YJC1-F1
#
_cell.length_a   1.000
_cell.length_b   1.000
_cell.length_c   1.000
_cell.angle_alpha   90.00
_cell.angle_beta   90.00
_cell.angle_gamma   90.00
#
_symmetry.space_group_name_H-M   'P 1'
#
loop_
_entity.id
_entity.type
_entity.pdbx_description
1 polymer ?
#
loop_
_entity_poly.entity_id
_entity_poly.type
_entity_poly.pdbx_seq_one_letter_code
_entity_poly.pdbx_strand_id
1 'polypeptide(L)'
;MNTDIKQAMHVEAGKSFGTSEANENERHWNDDKIDRKNQDPTNHYDKTRMKLNFEIGPDGKVHPLGYQEKSLEVRLQERLTELGWKPFKPDSKIQPNCCAKFIFGGNHDRTLEMAFGPQTVNLDKGADNSHLQRCPEIEQWAKDVYDWCAKRYGQKNIIGFQVHLDESSPHIHALIVPVGQRAKSGRECVMWSAKFGKSRYEYGHILREMHTSLYEEVGSKYGLERGDSIEGRNVNHLSKRDYIRKLAKDAKQAEKAVKGLQTMIRRLEAKIFSYNQQLAKAEQELASGKITLNRYEVQKTDILKLIAEYQAKLEDKACKLQEKEQELEKMTKNIDRVGRVVQPFRNHKIDFEPPRITGKPPIFGVDKWIEEQNRSIARRFVKIVRQIEELYRKDAEQQIQAVQNNALLDYREFKWLQQEYARLTDLNNNQTEQMQTFLDQLAEPSVRERIFSIADALIGGQPVAVASSGGGGNADSDLRWDGRRPDEEEEAYRRRCLLYAIRIVNNTSKKSIRR
;
A
#
# COMPACT_ATOMS: atom_id res chain seq x y z
N MET A 1 -24.13 5.33 2.00
CA MET A 1 -23.63 4.08 2.59
C MET A 1 -22.17 3.94 2.17
N ASN A 2 -21.27 3.66 3.12
CA ASN A 2 -19.84 3.56 2.84
C ASN A 2 -19.61 2.29 2.01
N THR A 3 -19.22 2.42 0.75
CA THR A 3 -19.26 1.35 -0.26
C THR A 3 -18.08 0.36 -0.20
N ASP A 4 -17.28 0.37 0.87
CA ASP A 4 -16.01 -0.38 0.89
C ASP A 4 -15.65 -0.92 2.29
N ILE A 5 -16.57 -1.68 2.90
CA ILE A 5 -16.34 -2.34 4.21
C ILE A 5 -15.71 -3.72 3.97
N LYS A 6 -14.50 -3.77 3.40
CA LYS A 6 -13.87 -5.04 2.99
C LYS A 6 -13.09 -5.72 4.11
N GLN A 7 -13.06 -7.04 4.12
CA GLN A 7 -12.10 -7.82 4.90
C GLN A 7 -10.70 -7.78 4.25
N ALA A 8 -9.66 -7.93 5.08
CA ALA A 8 -8.28 -8.03 4.65
C ALA A 8 -7.62 -9.29 5.20
N MET A 9 -6.92 -10.02 4.34
CA MET A 9 -6.06 -11.15 4.72
C MET A 9 -4.78 -11.04 3.91
N HIS A 10 -3.65 -11.05 4.59
CA HIS A 10 -2.33 -11.13 3.98
C HIS A 10 -1.60 -12.35 4.53
N VAL A 11 -0.85 -13.03 3.68
CA VAL A 11 0.02 -14.14 4.09
C VAL A 11 1.41 -13.95 3.48
N GLU A 12 2.41 -14.00 4.34
CA GLU A 12 3.82 -13.98 3.96
C GLU A 12 4.46 -15.34 4.27
N ALA A 13 5.29 -15.81 3.34
CA ALA A 13 6.08 -17.00 3.54
C ALA A 13 7.33 -16.70 4.37
N GLY A 14 7.45 -17.30 5.55
CA GLY A 14 8.59 -17.12 6.44
C GLY A 14 9.57 -18.29 6.37
N LYS A 15 10.85 -17.99 6.13
CA LYS A 15 11.97 -18.93 6.31
C LYS A 15 12.46 -19.00 7.76
N SER A 16 12.09 -18.01 8.55
CA SER A 16 12.38 -17.89 9.97
C SER A 16 11.42 -16.87 10.60
N PHE A 17 11.41 -16.82 11.93
CA PHE A 17 10.69 -15.83 12.71
C PHE A 17 11.61 -15.37 13.84
N GLY A 18 12.01 -14.10 13.81
CA GLY A 18 13.07 -13.60 14.69
C GLY A 18 12.54 -12.99 16.00
N THR A 19 13.41 -12.88 17.00
CA THR A 19 13.09 -12.30 18.32
C THR A 19 12.49 -10.90 18.25
N SER A 20 12.97 -10.05 17.33
CA SER A 20 12.46 -8.68 17.18
C SER A 20 11.00 -8.66 16.72
N GLU A 21 10.63 -9.57 15.82
CA GLU A 21 9.27 -9.71 15.30
C GLU A 21 8.36 -10.39 16.32
N ALA A 22 8.87 -11.40 17.04
CA ALA A 22 8.17 -11.99 18.18
C ALA A 22 7.80 -10.95 19.23
N ASN A 23 8.78 -10.15 19.66
CA ASN A 23 8.58 -9.09 20.63
C ASN A 23 7.62 -8.00 20.13
N GLU A 24 7.53 -7.78 18.82
CA GLU A 24 6.57 -6.86 18.20
C GLU A 24 5.15 -7.41 18.35
N ASN A 25 4.92 -8.65 17.94
CA ASN A 25 3.60 -9.29 18.04
C ASN A 25 3.16 -9.49 19.50
N GLU A 26 4.07 -9.87 20.39
CA GLU A 26 3.76 -10.13 21.80
C GLU A 26 3.77 -8.85 22.65
N ARG A 27 4.12 -7.69 22.06
CA ARG A 27 4.32 -6.41 22.76
C ARG A 27 5.22 -6.54 23.99
N HIS A 28 6.26 -7.38 23.91
CA HIS A 28 7.29 -7.53 24.94
C HIS A 28 8.28 -6.33 24.92
N TRP A 29 7.74 -5.12 25.08
CA TRP A 29 8.45 -3.85 25.06
C TRP A 29 8.17 -3.09 26.36
N ASN A 30 9.17 -2.36 26.84
CA ASN A 30 8.97 -1.36 27.89
C ASN A 30 8.50 -0.03 27.29
N ASP A 31 8.01 0.87 28.16
CA ASP A 31 7.52 2.19 27.76
C ASP A 31 8.54 2.99 26.93
N ASP A 32 9.82 2.94 27.29
CA ASP A 32 10.89 3.62 26.55
C ASP A 32 11.06 3.09 25.12
N LYS A 33 10.87 1.78 24.92
CA LYS A 33 10.97 1.15 23.60
C LYS A 33 9.76 1.52 22.75
N ILE A 34 8.57 1.61 23.33
CA ILE A 34 7.36 2.07 22.64
C ILE A 34 7.54 3.54 22.24
N ASP A 35 8.03 4.40 23.12
CA ASP A 35 8.29 5.82 22.80
C ASP A 35 9.30 5.97 21.66
N ARG A 36 10.40 5.20 21.70
CA ARG A 36 11.38 5.16 20.60
C ARG A 36 10.76 4.68 19.29
N LYS A 37 9.95 3.62 19.32
CA LYS A 37 9.24 3.12 18.12
C LYS A 37 8.29 4.18 17.56
N ASN A 38 7.61 4.94 18.42
CA ASN A 38 6.72 6.04 18.05
C ASN A 38 7.45 7.30 17.56
N GLN A 39 8.78 7.38 17.63
CA GLN A 39 9.54 8.44 16.94
C GLN A 39 9.46 8.28 15.41
N ASP A 40 9.25 7.06 14.90
CA ASP A 40 8.93 6.87 13.48
C ASP A 40 7.50 7.40 13.23
N PRO A 41 7.30 8.38 12.33
CA PRO A 41 5.99 8.94 12.05
C PRO A 41 5.00 7.93 11.46
N THR A 42 5.48 6.80 10.93
CA THR A 42 4.62 5.73 10.41
C THR A 42 4.06 4.83 11.51
N ASN A 43 4.64 4.88 12.72
CA ASN A 43 4.17 4.12 13.87
C ASN A 43 3.15 4.91 14.69
N HIS A 44 2.10 4.20 15.10
CA HIS A 44 0.91 4.72 15.77
C HIS A 44 0.53 3.82 16.95
N TYR A 45 1.51 3.43 17.76
CA TYR A 45 1.25 2.62 18.95
C TYR A 45 0.65 3.51 20.05
N ASP A 46 -0.55 3.17 20.51
CA ASP A 46 -1.23 3.82 21.62
C ASP A 46 -1.03 3.02 22.91
N LYS A 47 -0.14 3.52 23.77
CA LYS A 47 0.18 2.92 25.08
C LYS A 47 -1.06 2.67 25.93
N THR A 48 -2.03 3.57 25.88
CA THR A 48 -3.22 3.52 26.75
C THR A 48 -4.17 2.39 26.36
N ARG A 49 -4.10 1.93 25.10
CA ARG A 49 -4.87 0.80 24.56
C ARG A 49 -4.12 -0.53 24.56
N MET A 50 -2.81 -0.56 24.81
CA MET A 50 -2.01 -1.81 24.81
C MET A 50 -2.56 -2.87 25.76
N LYS A 51 -3.11 -2.45 26.92
CA LYS A 51 -3.78 -3.35 27.88
C LYS A 51 -5.00 -4.07 27.31
N LEU A 52 -5.56 -3.58 26.21
CA LEU A 52 -6.74 -4.13 25.53
C LEU A 52 -6.36 -5.17 24.48
N ASN A 53 -5.07 -5.27 24.12
CA ASN A 53 -4.57 -6.34 23.26
C ASN A 53 -4.77 -7.71 23.95
N PHE A 54 -4.92 -8.74 23.15
CA PHE A 54 -5.12 -10.11 23.63
C PHE A 54 -4.55 -11.12 22.66
N GLU A 55 -4.52 -12.38 23.08
CA GLU A 55 -4.18 -13.50 22.21
C GLU A 55 -5.19 -14.64 22.37
N ILE A 56 -5.33 -15.46 21.33
CA ILE A 56 -6.09 -16.72 21.41
C ILE A 56 -5.09 -17.84 21.72
N GLY A 57 -5.30 -18.51 22.85
CA GLY A 57 -4.45 -19.60 23.32
C GLY A 57 -4.61 -20.88 22.51
N PRO A 58 -3.71 -21.87 22.70
CA PRO A 58 -3.86 -23.19 22.10
C PRO A 58 -5.05 -23.96 22.68
N ASP A 59 -5.72 -23.45 23.72
CA ASP A 59 -7.00 -23.94 24.24
C ASP A 59 -8.23 -23.31 23.54
N GLY A 60 -8.01 -22.43 22.56
CA GLY A 60 -9.07 -21.71 21.84
C GLY A 60 -9.73 -20.58 22.64
N LYS A 61 -9.16 -20.20 23.80
CA LYS A 61 -9.72 -19.16 24.67
C LYS A 61 -8.97 -17.84 24.51
N VAL A 62 -9.64 -16.76 24.89
CA VAL A 62 -9.06 -15.41 24.94
C VAL A 62 -8.24 -15.26 26.21
N HIS A 63 -7.01 -14.80 26.06
CA HIS A 63 -6.10 -14.52 27.16
C HIS A 63 -5.46 -13.14 26.99
N PRO A 64 -5.02 -12.48 28.07
CA PRO A 64 -4.20 -11.28 27.97
C PRO A 64 -2.97 -11.53 27.09
N LEU A 65 -2.53 -10.51 26.35
CA LEU A 65 -1.34 -10.62 25.53
C LEU A 65 -0.10 -10.86 26.42
N GLY A 66 0.70 -11.87 26.08
CA GLY A 66 1.91 -12.24 26.85
C GLY A 66 1.64 -13.24 27.97
N TYR A 67 0.48 -13.92 27.99
CA TYR A 67 0.19 -14.93 29.01
C TYR A 67 1.06 -16.19 28.85
N GLN A 68 1.53 -16.47 27.64
CA GLN A 68 2.39 -17.62 27.37
C GLN A 68 3.83 -17.30 27.78
N GLU A 69 4.39 -18.09 28.70
CA GLU A 69 5.75 -17.89 29.21
C GLU A 69 6.82 -17.98 28.11
N LYS A 70 6.59 -18.83 27.10
CA LYS A 70 7.51 -19.03 25.98
C LYS A 70 7.20 -18.05 24.85
N SER A 71 8.23 -17.34 24.40
CA SER A 71 8.12 -16.46 23.22
C SER A 71 7.72 -17.22 21.96
N LEU A 72 7.15 -16.52 20.98
CA LEU A 72 6.80 -17.09 19.67
C LEU A 72 7.96 -17.79 18.97
N GLU A 73 9.17 -17.24 19.09
CA GLU A 73 10.38 -17.82 18.51
C GLU A 73 10.68 -19.20 19.13
N VAL A 74 10.62 -19.30 20.47
CA VAL A 74 10.85 -20.56 21.18
C VAL A 74 9.75 -21.57 20.84
N ARG A 75 8.47 -21.16 20.86
CA ARG A 75 7.34 -22.01 20.50
C ARG A 75 7.44 -22.54 19.05
N LEU A 76 7.86 -21.69 18.12
CA LEU A 76 8.10 -22.09 16.74
C LEU A 76 9.21 -23.14 16.68
N GLN A 77 10.33 -22.90 17.35
CA GLN A 77 11.47 -23.82 17.33
C GLN A 77 11.13 -25.18 17.94
N GLU A 78 10.33 -25.22 19.02
CA GLU A 78 9.82 -26.46 19.61
C GLU A 78 9.00 -27.25 18.60
N ARG A 79 8.03 -26.60 17.94
CA ARG A 79 7.20 -27.26 16.93
C ARG A 79 8.00 -27.76 15.73
N LEU A 80 9.00 -26.99 15.28
CA LEU A 80 9.89 -27.41 14.20
C LEU A 80 10.72 -28.63 14.59
N THR A 81 11.23 -28.68 15.84
CA THR A 81 11.95 -29.82 16.39
C THR A 81 11.08 -31.07 16.47
N GLU A 82 9.84 -30.95 16.96
CA GLU A 82 8.86 -32.06 16.99
C GLU A 82 8.60 -32.66 15.61
N LEU A 83 8.47 -31.80 14.60
CA LEU A 83 8.26 -32.21 13.21
C LEU A 83 9.53 -32.76 12.54
N GLY A 84 10.66 -32.78 13.26
CA GLY A 84 11.95 -33.20 12.72
C GLY A 84 12.44 -32.30 11.59
N TRP A 85 11.99 -31.04 11.55
CA TRP A 85 12.43 -30.07 10.56
C TRP A 85 13.87 -29.67 10.83
N LYS A 86 14.68 -29.63 9.77
CA LYS A 86 16.06 -29.19 9.84
C LYS A 86 16.33 -28.23 8.68
N PRO A 87 17.07 -27.14 8.92
CA PRO A 87 17.54 -26.28 7.84
C PRO A 87 18.52 -27.07 6.95
N PHE A 88 18.61 -26.71 5.66
CA PHE A 88 19.57 -27.37 4.76
C PHE A 88 21.03 -27.19 5.22
N LYS A 89 21.34 -26.01 5.77
CA LYS A 89 22.58 -25.68 6.48
C LYS A 89 22.23 -24.65 7.57
N PRO A 90 22.95 -24.62 8.71
CA PRO A 90 22.91 -23.50 9.66
C PRO A 90 23.11 -22.18 8.89
N ASP A 91 22.30 -21.17 9.19
CA ASP A 91 22.40 -19.80 8.65
C ASP A 91 22.28 -19.64 7.12
N SER A 92 21.84 -20.67 6.39
CA SER A 92 21.64 -20.56 4.94
C SER A 92 20.45 -19.65 4.61
N LYS A 93 20.66 -18.69 3.70
CA LYS A 93 19.57 -17.88 3.10
C LYS A 93 18.65 -18.69 2.18
N ILE A 94 19.12 -19.86 1.74
CA ILE A 94 18.38 -20.81 0.90
C ILE A 94 17.87 -21.91 1.84
N GLN A 95 16.73 -21.66 2.46
CA GLN A 95 16.01 -22.59 3.32
C GLN A 95 14.55 -22.65 2.90
N PRO A 96 13.86 -23.79 3.11
CA PRO A 96 12.46 -23.90 2.79
C PRO A 96 11.64 -23.04 3.75
N ASN A 97 10.51 -22.52 3.30
CA ASN A 97 9.59 -21.77 4.15
C ASN A 97 9.09 -22.69 5.28
N CYS A 98 9.30 -22.26 6.52
CA CYS A 98 8.99 -23.03 7.72
C CYS A 98 7.75 -22.52 8.46
N CYS A 99 7.31 -21.29 8.15
CA CYS A 99 6.12 -20.69 8.72
C CYS A 99 5.36 -19.84 7.70
N ALA A 100 4.08 -19.65 7.93
CA ALA A 100 3.20 -18.71 7.26
C ALA A 100 2.82 -17.64 8.27
N LYS A 101 3.07 -16.38 7.91
CA LYS A 101 2.76 -15.21 8.74
C LYS A 101 1.51 -14.57 8.18
N PHE A 102 0.42 -14.67 8.92
CA PHE A 102 -0.86 -14.10 8.54
C PHE A 102 -1.08 -12.78 9.24
N ILE A 103 -1.68 -11.84 8.48
CA ILE A 103 -2.31 -10.66 9.02
C ILE A 103 -3.77 -10.69 8.61
N PHE A 104 -4.68 -10.71 9.58
CA PHE A 104 -6.11 -10.57 9.34
C PHE A 104 -6.58 -9.20 9.85
N GLY A 105 -7.44 -8.55 9.07
CA GLY A 105 -8.01 -7.27 9.42
C GLY A 105 -9.18 -6.95 8.50
N GLY A 106 -9.43 -5.68 8.30
CA GLY A 106 -10.48 -5.23 7.41
C GLY A 106 -10.54 -3.72 7.34
N ASN A 107 -11.70 -3.21 6.94
CA ASN A 107 -12.01 -1.80 6.95
C ASN A 107 -11.79 -1.22 8.36
N HIS A 108 -11.02 -0.13 8.41
CA HIS A 108 -10.63 0.57 9.64
C HIS A 108 -11.81 0.93 10.54
N ASP A 109 -12.85 1.55 9.97
CA ASP A 109 -13.99 2.03 10.74
C ASP A 109 -14.77 0.85 11.33
N ARG A 110 -14.95 -0.21 10.53
CA ARG A 110 -15.70 -1.39 10.97
C ARG A 110 -14.96 -2.21 12.02
N THR A 111 -13.65 -2.41 11.88
CA THR A 111 -12.89 -3.16 12.89
C THR A 111 -12.74 -2.37 14.19
N LEU A 112 -12.68 -1.03 14.13
CA LEU A 112 -12.77 -0.18 15.33
C LEU A 112 -14.15 -0.28 16.00
N GLU A 113 -15.23 -0.24 15.23
CA GLU A 113 -16.59 -0.43 15.74
C GLU A 113 -16.74 -1.79 16.44
N MET A 114 -16.20 -2.87 15.86
CA MET A 114 -16.20 -4.18 16.51
C MET A 114 -15.40 -4.18 17.82
N ALA A 115 -14.30 -3.42 17.87
CA ALA A 115 -13.40 -3.36 19.04
C ALA A 115 -13.93 -2.52 20.20
N PHE A 116 -14.58 -1.40 19.90
CA PHE A 116 -14.95 -0.39 20.90
C PHE A 116 -16.43 0.02 20.86
N GLY A 117 -17.20 -0.45 19.87
CA GLY A 117 -18.62 -0.16 19.73
C GLY A 117 -18.89 1.35 19.62
N PRO A 118 -19.81 1.91 20.42
CA PRO A 118 -20.13 3.34 20.38
C PRO A 118 -19.13 4.21 21.15
N GLN A 119 -18.09 3.64 21.76
CA GLN A 119 -17.12 4.41 22.54
C GLN A 119 -16.32 5.35 21.63
N THR A 120 -16.12 6.59 22.08
CA THR A 120 -15.31 7.56 21.35
C THR A 120 -13.82 7.22 21.47
N VAL A 121 -13.21 6.86 20.34
CA VAL A 121 -11.77 6.59 20.20
C VAL A 121 -11.10 7.84 19.65
N ASN A 122 -10.08 8.34 20.34
CA ASN A 122 -9.24 9.41 19.82
C ASN A 122 -8.01 8.82 19.13
N LEU A 123 -7.93 8.94 17.80
CA LEU A 123 -6.83 8.39 17.00
C LEU A 123 -5.64 9.36 16.86
N ASP A 124 -5.70 10.53 17.49
CA ASP A 124 -4.60 11.48 17.49
C ASP A 124 -3.38 10.88 18.19
N LYS A 125 -2.19 11.14 17.63
CA LYS A 125 -0.94 10.60 18.18
C LYS A 125 -0.67 11.17 19.57
N GLY A 126 -0.60 10.28 20.57
CA GLY A 126 -0.41 10.65 21.97
C GLY A 126 -1.70 11.00 22.72
N ALA A 127 -2.87 10.78 22.11
CA ALA A 127 -4.14 10.85 22.81
C ALA A 127 -4.22 9.80 23.94
N ASP A 128 -5.01 10.13 24.96
CA ASP A 128 -5.35 9.21 26.04
C ASP A 128 -6.67 8.51 25.73
N ASN A 129 -6.62 7.19 25.59
CA ASN A 129 -7.76 6.30 25.41
C ASN A 129 -7.91 5.31 26.57
N SER A 130 -7.40 5.65 27.76
CA SER A 130 -7.41 4.76 28.94
C SER A 130 -8.82 4.36 29.38
N HIS A 131 -9.84 5.13 29.02
CA HIS A 131 -11.26 4.87 29.30
C HIS A 131 -11.84 3.72 28.48
N LEU A 132 -11.23 3.39 27.33
CA LEU A 132 -11.76 2.39 26.42
C LEU A 132 -11.78 1.00 27.07
N GLN A 133 -12.86 0.28 26.78
CA GLN A 133 -13.03 -1.13 27.11
C GLN A 133 -13.24 -1.94 25.83
N ARG A 134 -12.70 -3.16 25.81
CA ARG A 134 -12.83 -4.07 24.68
C ARG A 134 -14.27 -4.60 24.60
N CYS A 135 -14.88 -4.55 23.42
CA CYS A 135 -16.20 -5.13 23.18
C CYS A 135 -16.11 -6.65 22.93
N PRO A 136 -17.17 -7.43 23.25
CA PRO A 136 -17.18 -8.87 22.97
C PRO A 136 -17.11 -9.23 21.47
N GLU A 137 -17.59 -8.35 20.60
CA GLU A 137 -17.66 -8.61 19.14
C GLU A 137 -16.27 -8.83 18.52
N ILE A 138 -15.26 -8.04 18.89
CA ILE A 138 -13.88 -8.24 18.39
C ILE A 138 -13.26 -9.55 18.89
N GLU A 139 -13.59 -9.98 20.11
CA GLU A 139 -13.14 -11.28 20.63
C GLU A 139 -13.79 -12.44 19.87
N GLN A 140 -15.08 -12.34 19.58
CA GLN A 140 -15.79 -13.37 18.82
C GLN A 140 -15.29 -13.44 17.37
N TRP A 141 -15.01 -12.29 16.75
CA TRP A 141 -14.36 -12.26 15.44
C TRP A 141 -12.99 -12.92 15.45
N ALA A 142 -12.16 -12.63 16.45
CA ALA A 142 -10.84 -13.24 16.57
C ALA A 142 -10.93 -14.77 16.77
N LYS A 143 -11.90 -15.25 17.57
CA LYS A 143 -12.18 -16.68 17.74
C LYS A 143 -12.63 -17.34 16.43
N ASP A 144 -13.55 -16.72 15.69
CA ASP A 144 -14.02 -17.27 14.41
C ASP A 144 -12.87 -17.34 13.37
N VAL A 145 -11.97 -16.34 13.34
CA VAL A 145 -10.76 -16.39 12.50
C VAL A 145 -9.79 -17.48 12.98
N TYR A 146 -9.63 -17.65 14.30
CA TYR A 146 -8.82 -18.71 14.88
C TYR A 146 -9.35 -20.09 14.51
N ASP A 147 -10.66 -20.32 14.63
CA ASP A 147 -11.30 -21.59 14.29
C ASP A 147 -11.17 -21.90 12.80
N TRP A 148 -11.31 -20.88 11.94
CA TRP A 148 -11.04 -21.02 10.50
C TRP A 148 -9.59 -21.43 10.23
N CYS A 149 -8.63 -20.83 10.93
CA CYS A 149 -7.21 -21.22 10.86
C CYS A 149 -6.99 -22.65 11.38
N ALA A 150 -7.58 -23.00 12.54
CA ALA A 150 -7.41 -24.29 13.20
C ALA A 150 -7.97 -25.44 12.35
N LYS A 151 -9.12 -25.25 11.71
CA LYS A 151 -9.72 -26.20 10.75
C LYS A 151 -8.80 -26.47 9.56
N ARG A 152 -8.12 -25.44 9.05
CA ARG A 152 -7.27 -25.54 7.85
C ARG A 152 -5.86 -26.05 8.13
N TYR A 153 -5.25 -25.57 9.21
CA TYR A 153 -3.84 -25.80 9.52
C TYR A 153 -3.62 -26.76 10.69
N GLY A 154 -4.65 -27.02 11.50
CA GLY A 154 -4.55 -27.79 12.73
C GLY A 154 -4.15 -26.90 13.91
N GLN A 155 -4.87 -27.01 15.02
CA GLN A 155 -4.70 -26.20 16.23
C GLN A 155 -3.25 -26.22 16.77
N LYS A 156 -2.63 -27.41 16.82
CA LYS A 156 -1.22 -27.60 17.23
C LYS A 156 -0.19 -26.90 16.34
N ASN A 157 -0.59 -26.41 15.17
CA ASN A 157 0.30 -25.74 14.21
C ASN A 157 0.12 -24.22 14.20
N ILE A 158 -0.78 -23.68 15.02
CA ILE A 158 -0.90 -22.23 15.28
C ILE A 158 0.06 -21.93 16.44
N ILE A 159 1.18 -21.31 16.12
CA ILE A 159 2.23 -20.96 17.10
C ILE A 159 1.85 -19.71 17.88
N GLY A 160 1.21 -18.76 17.21
CA GLY A 160 0.80 -17.48 17.79
C GLY A 160 -0.46 -16.94 17.13
N PHE A 161 -1.28 -16.25 17.92
CA PHE A 161 -2.49 -15.60 17.44
C PHE A 161 -2.75 -14.34 18.28
N GLN A 162 -2.04 -13.26 17.95
CA GLN A 162 -2.05 -11.99 18.69
C GLN A 162 -3.01 -11.00 18.04
N VAL A 163 -3.84 -10.34 18.83
CA VAL A 163 -4.81 -9.34 18.39
C VAL A 163 -4.39 -7.98 18.93
N HIS A 164 -4.06 -7.07 18.01
CA HIS A 164 -3.62 -5.71 18.31
C HIS A 164 -4.79 -4.75 18.17
N LEU A 165 -5.12 -4.08 19.26
CA LEU A 165 -6.11 -3.00 19.37
C LEU A 165 -5.44 -1.66 19.69
N ASP A 166 -4.12 -1.59 19.72
CA ASP A 166 -3.30 -0.43 20.09
C ASP A 166 -2.75 0.35 18.88
N GLU A 167 -2.98 -0.12 17.66
CA GLU A 167 -2.59 0.56 16.42
C GLU A 167 -3.78 1.21 15.68
N SER A 168 -3.53 1.86 14.54
CA SER A 168 -4.57 2.58 13.77
C SER A 168 -5.82 1.74 13.52
N SER A 169 -5.68 0.48 13.10
CA SER A 169 -6.80 -0.42 12.86
C SER A 169 -6.61 -1.72 13.62
N PRO A 170 -7.64 -2.22 14.33
CA PRO A 170 -7.61 -3.55 14.92
C PRO A 170 -7.29 -4.64 13.89
N HIS A 171 -6.33 -5.50 14.22
CA HIS A 171 -5.87 -6.58 13.35
C HIS A 171 -5.26 -7.75 14.14
N ILE A 172 -5.10 -8.88 13.48
CA ILE A 172 -4.60 -10.13 14.05
C ILE A 172 -3.30 -10.51 13.36
N HIS A 173 -2.27 -10.83 14.13
CA HIS A 173 -1.09 -11.57 13.66
C HIS A 173 -1.25 -13.04 14.01
N ALA A 174 -1.17 -13.92 13.01
CA ALA A 174 -1.15 -15.35 13.24
C ALA A 174 0.11 -15.99 12.65
N LEU A 175 0.86 -16.70 13.48
CA LEU A 175 2.06 -17.43 13.09
C LEU A 175 1.73 -18.92 13.00
N ILE A 176 1.85 -19.49 11.80
CA ILE A 176 1.40 -20.86 11.52
C ILE A 176 2.54 -21.68 10.90
N VAL A 177 2.70 -22.93 11.32
CA VAL A 177 3.61 -23.89 10.66
C VAL A 177 2.81 -24.68 9.60
N PRO A 178 3.13 -24.57 8.30
CA PRO A 178 2.43 -25.35 7.28
C PRO A 178 2.88 -26.81 7.33
N VAL A 179 2.05 -27.66 7.93
CA VAL A 179 2.30 -29.10 8.03
C VAL A 179 1.58 -29.86 6.92
N GLY A 180 2.32 -30.74 6.25
CA GLY A 180 1.80 -31.71 5.30
C GLY A 180 2.19 -33.14 5.70
N GLN A 181 1.73 -34.11 4.92
CA GLN A 181 2.13 -35.51 5.06
C GLN A 181 3.06 -35.90 3.92
N ARG A 182 4.16 -36.57 4.25
CA ARG A 182 5.12 -37.05 3.23
C ARG A 182 4.58 -38.32 2.57
N ALA A 183 4.36 -38.27 1.26
CA ALA A 183 3.75 -39.37 0.49
C ALA A 183 4.40 -40.75 0.71
N LYS A 184 5.73 -40.82 0.86
CA LYS A 184 6.45 -42.08 1.04
C LYS A 184 6.37 -42.67 2.45
N SER A 185 6.21 -41.85 3.48
CA SER A 185 6.36 -42.27 4.89
C SER A 185 5.13 -42.00 5.76
N GLY A 186 4.13 -41.28 5.26
CA GLY A 186 2.95 -40.85 6.04
C GLY A 186 3.23 -39.82 7.14
N ARG A 187 4.48 -39.72 7.60
CA ARG A 187 4.93 -38.81 8.66
C ARG A 187 4.59 -37.34 8.35
N GLU A 188 4.08 -36.65 9.37
CA GLU A 188 3.90 -35.20 9.36
C GLU A 188 5.26 -34.50 9.23
N CYS A 189 5.34 -33.52 8.34
CA CYS A 189 6.52 -32.67 8.22
C CYS A 189 6.13 -31.25 7.75
N VAL A 190 7.03 -30.30 7.98
CA VAL A 190 6.88 -28.94 7.47
C VAL A 190 6.93 -28.97 5.95
N MET A 191 5.84 -28.55 5.31
CA MET A 191 5.68 -28.61 3.87
C MET A 191 4.78 -27.46 3.39
N TRP A 192 5.39 -26.34 3.01
CA TRP A 192 4.70 -25.18 2.44
C TRP A 192 3.73 -25.58 1.32
N SER A 193 4.21 -26.39 0.38
CA SER A 193 3.43 -26.78 -0.80
C SER A 193 2.21 -27.66 -0.50
N ALA A 194 2.15 -28.31 0.66
CA ALA A 194 0.96 -29.07 1.06
C ALA A 194 -0.22 -28.14 1.42
N LYS A 195 0.08 -26.90 1.83
CA LYS A 195 -0.94 -25.92 2.25
C LYS A 195 -1.10 -24.76 1.27
N PHE A 196 -0.08 -24.49 0.45
CA PHE A 196 0.00 -23.33 -0.44
C PHE A 196 0.37 -23.69 -1.89
N GLY A 197 0.37 -24.98 -2.25
CA GLY A 197 0.62 -25.43 -3.61
C GLY A 197 2.09 -25.44 -4.02
N LYS A 198 2.37 -26.13 -5.13
CA LYS A 198 3.73 -26.27 -5.71
C LYS A 198 4.03 -25.23 -6.78
N SER A 199 3.00 -24.66 -7.39
CA SER A 199 3.12 -23.69 -8.48
C SER A 199 2.49 -22.35 -8.12
N ARG A 200 2.88 -21.29 -8.83
CA ARG A 200 2.26 -19.97 -8.70
C ARG A 200 0.75 -19.99 -8.97
N TYR A 201 0.29 -20.86 -9.87
CA TYR A 201 -1.11 -20.98 -10.24
C TYR A 201 -1.92 -21.64 -9.13
N GLU A 202 -1.41 -22.74 -8.56
CA GLU A 202 -2.01 -23.38 -7.40
C GLU A 202 -2.05 -22.43 -6.21
N TYR A 203 -0.95 -21.72 -5.94
CA TYR A 203 -0.90 -20.71 -4.87
C TYR A 203 -1.98 -19.63 -5.05
N GLY A 204 -2.09 -19.07 -6.27
CA GLY A 204 -3.12 -18.09 -6.58
C GLY A 204 -4.55 -18.63 -6.42
N HIS A 205 -4.78 -19.89 -6.82
CA HIS A 205 -6.08 -20.56 -6.63
C HIS A 205 -6.41 -20.73 -5.14
N ILE A 206 -5.47 -21.26 -4.36
CA ILE A 206 -5.60 -21.47 -2.92
C ILE A 206 -5.87 -20.15 -2.21
N LEU A 207 -5.14 -19.08 -2.54
CA LEU A 207 -5.39 -17.75 -1.96
C LEU A 207 -6.79 -17.25 -2.29
N ARG A 208 -7.25 -17.42 -3.54
CA ARG A 208 -8.59 -17.01 -3.95
C ARG A 208 -9.67 -17.75 -3.16
N GLU A 209 -9.52 -19.06 -2.97
CA GLU A 209 -10.41 -19.87 -2.14
C GLU A 209 -10.35 -19.48 -0.67
N MET A 210 -9.16 -19.15 -0.14
CA MET A 210 -9.00 -18.67 1.23
C MET A 210 -9.73 -17.35 1.44
N HIS A 211 -9.59 -16.38 0.53
CA HIS A 211 -10.33 -15.12 0.60
C HIS A 211 -11.85 -15.32 0.51
N THR A 212 -12.33 -16.29 -0.28
CA THR A 212 -13.76 -16.62 -0.38
C THR A 212 -14.25 -17.29 0.91
N SER A 213 -13.62 -18.39 1.35
CA SER A 213 -14.02 -19.12 2.55
C SER A 213 -13.92 -18.27 3.82
N LEU A 214 -12.90 -17.42 3.96
CA LEU A 214 -12.81 -16.50 5.09
C LEU A 214 -14.01 -15.53 5.14
N TYR A 215 -14.47 -15.05 3.98
CA TYR A 215 -15.65 -14.20 3.92
C TYR A 215 -16.93 -14.95 4.28
N GLU A 216 -17.14 -16.12 3.66
CA GLU A 216 -18.34 -16.93 3.84
C GLU A 216 -18.48 -17.47 5.28
N GLU A 217 -17.37 -17.96 5.86
CA GLU A 217 -17.36 -18.57 7.20
C GLU A 217 -17.22 -17.54 8.33
N VAL A 218 -16.62 -16.37 8.07
CA VAL A 218 -16.29 -15.37 9.10
C VAL A 218 -16.75 -13.97 8.71
N GLY A 219 -16.13 -13.34 7.70
CA GLY A 219 -16.26 -11.91 7.42
C GLY A 219 -17.70 -11.42 7.29
N SER A 220 -18.57 -12.19 6.62
CA SER A 220 -19.98 -11.86 6.40
C SER A 220 -20.78 -11.68 7.70
N LYS A 221 -20.45 -12.42 8.78
CA LYS A 221 -21.10 -12.31 10.08
C LYS A 221 -20.83 -10.96 10.76
N TYR A 222 -19.71 -10.33 10.43
CA TYR A 222 -19.24 -9.08 11.04
C TYR A 222 -19.43 -7.88 10.12
N GLY A 223 -20.20 -8.01 9.04
CA GLY A 223 -20.42 -6.94 8.08
C GLY A 223 -19.18 -6.59 7.24
N LEU A 224 -18.20 -7.49 7.16
CA LEU A 224 -17.04 -7.35 6.29
C LEU A 224 -17.31 -8.06 4.96
N GLU A 225 -17.21 -7.33 3.86
CA GLU A 225 -17.37 -7.84 2.51
C GLU A 225 -16.07 -8.49 1.98
N ARG A 226 -16.23 -9.42 1.05
CA ARG A 226 -15.09 -9.99 0.31
C ARG A 226 -14.38 -8.91 -0.51
N GLY A 227 -13.05 -8.93 -0.50
CA GLY A 227 -12.24 -8.10 -1.39
C GLY A 227 -12.51 -8.40 -2.88
N ASP A 228 -12.36 -7.37 -3.71
CA ASP A 228 -12.58 -7.47 -5.15
C ASP A 228 -11.57 -8.40 -5.83
N SER A 229 -11.99 -9.09 -6.90
CA SER A 229 -11.09 -9.94 -7.69
C SER A 229 -10.00 -9.12 -8.37
N ILE A 230 -8.73 -9.47 -8.17
CA ILE A 230 -7.59 -8.83 -8.87
C ILE A 230 -7.44 -9.29 -10.32
N GLU A 231 -8.27 -10.24 -10.79
CA GLU A 231 -8.20 -10.74 -12.16
C GLU A 231 -8.42 -9.60 -13.17
N GLY A 232 -7.48 -9.44 -14.11
CA GLY A 232 -7.47 -8.34 -15.06
C GLY A 232 -7.09 -6.97 -14.49
N ARG A 233 -6.74 -6.87 -13.19
CA ARG A 233 -6.31 -5.62 -12.54
C ARG A 233 -4.82 -5.67 -12.22
N ASN A 234 -4.10 -4.58 -12.49
CA ASN A 234 -2.68 -4.43 -12.14
C ASN A 234 -2.55 -3.88 -10.71
N VAL A 235 -2.89 -4.69 -9.72
CA VAL A 235 -2.83 -4.33 -8.29
C VAL A 235 -1.71 -5.12 -7.63
N ASN A 236 -0.76 -4.41 -7.03
CA ASN A 236 0.33 -4.99 -6.25
C ASN A 236 0.18 -4.65 -4.77
N HIS A 237 0.62 -5.57 -3.90
CA HIS A 237 0.75 -5.29 -2.48
C HIS A 237 1.74 -4.14 -2.26
N LEU A 238 1.41 -3.24 -1.34
CA LEU A 238 2.26 -2.12 -0.94
C LEU A 238 2.67 -2.31 0.51
N SER A 239 3.95 -2.10 0.80
CA SER A 239 4.39 -1.97 2.19
C SER A 239 3.68 -0.79 2.84
N LYS A 240 3.62 -0.76 4.19
CA LYS A 240 3.03 0.35 4.94
C LYS A 240 3.59 1.71 4.48
N ARG A 241 4.91 1.80 4.29
CA ARG A 241 5.58 3.02 3.82
C ARG A 241 5.22 3.37 2.38
N ASP A 242 5.20 2.39 1.48
CA ASP A 242 4.83 2.63 0.09
C ASP A 242 3.36 3.03 -0.06
N TYR A 243 2.48 2.48 0.77
CA TYR A 243 1.09 2.86 0.82
C TYR A 243 0.92 4.32 1.25
N ILE A 244 1.60 4.74 2.33
CA ILE A 244 1.62 6.15 2.78
C ILE A 244 2.16 7.07 1.69
N ARG A 245 3.28 6.68 1.07
CA ARG A 245 3.91 7.44 -0.03
C ARG A 245 2.98 7.58 -1.22
N LYS A 246 2.28 6.51 -1.61
CA LYS A 246 1.29 6.53 -2.68
C LYS A 246 0.13 7.47 -2.34
N LEU A 247 -0.44 7.37 -1.14
CA LEU A 247 -1.52 8.27 -0.70
C LEU A 247 -1.11 9.74 -0.77
N ALA A 248 0.10 10.07 -0.28
CA ALA A 248 0.61 11.44 -0.34
C ALA A 248 0.81 11.94 -1.78
N LYS A 249 1.30 11.07 -2.68
CA LYS A 249 1.45 11.39 -4.11
C LYS A 249 0.11 11.62 -4.79
N ASP A 250 -0.86 10.74 -4.54
CA ASP A 250 -2.20 10.80 -5.12
C ASP A 250 -2.93 12.07 -4.64
N ALA A 251 -2.84 12.41 -3.35
CA ALA A 251 -3.39 13.65 -2.80
C ALA A 251 -2.76 14.90 -3.42
N LYS A 252 -1.43 14.93 -3.60
CA LYS A 252 -0.74 16.04 -4.27
C LYS A 252 -1.16 16.20 -5.73
N GLN A 253 -1.45 15.09 -6.41
CA GLN A 253 -1.94 15.11 -7.78
C GLN A 253 -3.39 15.64 -7.85
N ALA A 254 -4.25 15.22 -6.94
CA ALA A 254 -5.61 15.75 -6.81
C ALA A 254 -5.60 17.26 -6.49
N GLU A 255 -4.73 17.72 -5.58
CA GLU A 255 -4.57 19.14 -5.27
C GLU A 255 -4.14 19.96 -6.50
N LYS A 256 -3.20 19.44 -7.30
CA LYS A 256 -2.81 20.08 -8.57
C LYS A 256 -3.98 20.16 -9.55
N ALA A 257 -4.81 19.12 -9.64
CA ALA A 257 -5.97 19.10 -10.50
C ALA A 257 -7.01 20.15 -10.07
N VAL A 258 -7.29 20.25 -8.76
CA VAL A 258 -8.15 21.29 -8.17
C VAL A 258 -7.65 22.70 -8.55
N LYS A 259 -6.36 23.00 -8.31
CA LYS A 259 -5.77 24.29 -8.69
C LYS A 259 -5.86 24.59 -10.19
N GLY A 260 -5.65 23.56 -11.02
CA GLY A 260 -5.80 23.67 -12.47
C GLY A 260 -7.24 24.00 -12.90
N LEU A 261 -8.23 23.32 -12.31
CA LEU A 261 -9.65 23.57 -12.56
C LEU A 261 -10.09 24.96 -12.09
N GLN A 262 -9.68 25.38 -10.90
CA GLN A 262 -9.93 26.74 -10.40
C GLN A 262 -9.36 27.81 -11.35
N THR A 263 -8.17 27.58 -11.90
CA THR A 263 -7.56 28.48 -12.90
C THR A 263 -8.35 28.51 -14.21
N MET A 264 -8.85 27.36 -14.67
CA MET A 264 -9.69 27.29 -15.88
C MET A 264 -11.03 28.01 -15.69
N ILE A 265 -11.69 27.85 -14.53
CA ILE A 265 -12.93 28.55 -14.20
C ILE A 265 -12.71 30.07 -14.24
N ARG A 266 -11.68 30.58 -13.56
CA ARG A 266 -11.34 32.02 -13.58
C ARG A 266 -11.14 32.57 -15.00
N ARG A 267 -10.53 31.79 -15.90
CA ARG A 267 -10.36 32.19 -17.32
C ARG A 267 -11.69 32.22 -18.07
N LEU A 268 -12.59 31.28 -17.81
CA LEU A 268 -13.92 31.23 -18.41
C LEU A 268 -14.78 32.41 -17.91
N GLU A 269 -14.76 32.69 -16.60
CA GLU A 269 -15.43 33.85 -16.00
C GLU A 269 -14.94 35.17 -16.62
N ALA A 270 -13.62 35.33 -16.77
CA ALA A 270 -13.05 36.51 -17.42
C ALA A 270 -13.51 36.67 -18.88
N LYS A 271 -13.66 35.57 -19.62
CA LYS A 271 -14.21 35.62 -21.00
C LYS A 271 -15.68 35.99 -21.02
N ILE A 272 -16.51 35.38 -20.15
CA ILE A 272 -17.93 35.73 -20.01
C ILE A 272 -18.07 37.22 -19.66
N PHE A 273 -17.26 37.71 -18.72
CA PHE A 273 -17.23 39.13 -18.35
C PHE A 273 -16.85 40.04 -19.53
N SER A 274 -15.84 39.67 -20.32
CA SER A 274 -15.45 40.41 -21.52
C SER A 274 -16.56 40.48 -22.57
N TYR A 275 -17.26 39.37 -22.83
CA TYR A 275 -18.39 39.36 -23.76
C TYR A 275 -19.58 40.16 -23.23
N ASN A 276 -19.89 40.09 -21.94
CA ASN A 276 -20.89 40.96 -21.30
C ASN A 276 -20.54 42.45 -21.45
N GLN A 277 -19.25 42.81 -21.32
CA GLN A 277 -18.80 44.19 -21.55
C GLN A 277 -18.96 44.61 -23.02
N GLN A 278 -18.70 43.71 -23.97
CA GLN A 278 -18.94 43.97 -25.41
C GLN A 278 -20.42 44.18 -25.69
N LEU A 279 -21.30 43.39 -25.06
CA LEU A 279 -22.75 43.55 -25.18
C LEU A 279 -23.20 44.92 -24.66
N ALA A 280 -22.73 45.34 -23.49
CA ALA A 280 -23.03 46.64 -22.91
C ALA A 280 -22.54 47.82 -23.79
N LYS A 281 -21.37 47.68 -24.43
CA LYS A 281 -20.88 48.67 -25.40
C LYS A 281 -21.76 48.75 -26.64
N ALA A 282 -22.17 47.61 -27.19
CA ALA A 282 -23.08 47.56 -28.35
C ALA A 282 -24.44 48.20 -28.03
N GLU A 283 -24.97 48.00 -26.81
CA GLU A 283 -26.18 48.67 -26.32
C GLU A 283 -26.01 50.20 -26.23
N GLN A 284 -24.87 50.68 -25.73
CA GLN A 284 -24.56 52.10 -25.68
C GLN A 284 -24.41 52.73 -27.08
N GLU A 285 -23.79 52.01 -28.01
CA GLU A 285 -23.63 52.46 -29.39
C GLU A 285 -24.99 52.59 -30.10
N LEU A 286 -25.90 51.64 -29.88
CA LEU A 286 -27.28 51.70 -30.36
C LEU A 286 -28.01 52.91 -29.80
N ALA A 287 -27.93 53.14 -28.48
CA ALA A 287 -28.55 54.29 -27.82
C ALA A 287 -27.99 55.64 -28.34
N SER A 288 -26.72 55.67 -28.74
CA SER A 288 -26.09 56.85 -29.35
C SER A 288 -26.35 57.02 -30.84
N GLY A 289 -27.08 56.10 -31.48
CA GLY A 289 -27.41 56.14 -32.91
C GLY A 289 -26.25 55.81 -33.86
N LYS A 290 -25.11 55.30 -33.35
CA LYS A 290 -23.92 54.99 -34.14
C LYS A 290 -24.04 53.70 -34.97
N ILE A 291 -25.01 52.84 -34.64
CA ILE A 291 -25.25 51.54 -35.26
C ILE A 291 -26.74 51.38 -35.59
N THR A 292 -27.04 50.70 -36.70
CA THR A 292 -28.41 50.37 -37.10
C THR A 292 -28.95 49.19 -36.29
N LEU A 293 -30.26 49.21 -36.00
CA LEU A 293 -30.92 48.19 -35.17
C LEU A 293 -30.65 46.76 -35.65
N ASN A 294 -30.75 46.50 -36.96
CA ASN A 294 -30.54 45.18 -37.55
C ASN A 294 -29.09 44.67 -37.31
N ARG A 295 -28.09 45.54 -37.44
CA ARG A 295 -26.68 45.18 -37.19
C ARG A 295 -26.44 44.88 -35.71
N TYR A 296 -27.07 45.62 -34.81
CA TYR A 296 -27.03 45.36 -33.38
C TYR A 296 -27.67 44.01 -33.02
N GLU A 297 -28.84 43.69 -33.59
CA GLU A 297 -29.52 42.41 -33.32
C GLU A 297 -28.66 41.21 -33.72
N VAL A 298 -28.02 41.26 -34.88
CA VAL A 298 -27.08 40.21 -35.31
C VAL A 298 -25.92 40.08 -34.30
N GLN A 299 -25.25 41.19 -33.97
CA GLN A 299 -24.12 41.19 -33.01
C GLN A 299 -24.54 40.69 -31.62
N LYS A 300 -25.71 41.09 -31.13
CA LYS A 300 -26.27 40.64 -29.86
C LYS A 300 -26.49 39.14 -29.86
N THR A 301 -27.08 38.58 -30.93
CA THR A 301 -27.33 37.13 -31.00
C THR A 301 -26.03 36.32 -31.01
N ASP A 302 -24.99 36.79 -31.71
CA ASP A 302 -23.69 36.12 -31.74
C ASP A 302 -22.97 36.17 -30.38
N ILE A 303 -22.98 37.34 -29.71
CA ILE A 303 -22.39 37.49 -28.37
C ILE A 303 -23.12 36.63 -27.34
N LEU A 304 -24.46 36.57 -27.39
CA LEU A 304 -25.25 35.72 -26.50
C LEU A 304 -24.98 34.23 -26.72
N LYS A 305 -24.81 33.79 -27.98
CA LYS A 305 -24.41 32.40 -28.28
C LYS A 305 -23.05 32.06 -27.67
N LEU A 306 -22.07 32.96 -27.78
CA LEU A 306 -20.75 32.77 -27.18
C LEU A 306 -20.85 32.72 -25.65
N ILE A 307 -21.60 33.62 -25.03
CA ILE A 307 -21.83 33.61 -23.58
C ILE A 307 -22.43 32.27 -23.13
N ALA A 308 -23.47 31.80 -23.82
CA ALA A 308 -24.10 30.51 -23.52
C ALA A 308 -23.11 29.33 -23.65
N GLU A 309 -22.27 29.33 -24.69
CA GLU A 309 -21.22 28.31 -24.89
C GLU A 309 -20.19 28.32 -23.74
N TYR A 310 -19.72 29.50 -23.33
CA TYR A 310 -18.77 29.64 -22.23
C TYR A 310 -19.40 29.33 -20.86
N GLN A 311 -20.69 29.62 -20.67
CA GLN A 311 -21.46 29.24 -19.48
C GLN A 311 -21.58 27.71 -19.36
N ALA A 312 -21.94 27.01 -20.44
CA ALA A 312 -21.99 25.55 -20.43
C ALA A 312 -20.61 24.92 -20.12
N LYS A 313 -19.54 25.50 -20.66
CA LYS A 313 -18.15 25.10 -20.32
C LYS A 313 -17.81 25.37 -18.85
N LEU A 314 -18.28 26.49 -18.29
CA LEU A 314 -18.04 26.83 -16.89
C LEU A 314 -18.74 25.85 -15.96
N GLU A 315 -20.00 25.49 -16.26
CA GLU A 315 -20.76 24.48 -15.50
C GLU A 315 -20.07 23.10 -15.53
N ASP A 316 -19.61 22.62 -16.69
CA ASP A 316 -18.82 21.38 -16.79
C ASP A 316 -17.57 21.40 -15.90
N LYS A 317 -16.84 22.52 -15.88
CA LYS A 317 -15.63 22.66 -15.04
C LYS A 317 -15.96 22.79 -13.57
N ALA A 318 -17.05 23.46 -13.20
CA ALA A 318 -17.50 23.58 -11.83
C ALA A 318 -17.91 22.22 -11.25
N CYS A 319 -18.65 21.41 -12.02
CA CYS A 319 -19.01 20.04 -11.62
C CYS A 319 -17.76 19.18 -11.38
N LYS A 320 -16.81 19.20 -12.33
CA LYS A 320 -15.52 18.48 -12.19
C LYS A 320 -14.68 18.97 -11.01
N LEU A 321 -14.72 20.27 -10.73
CA LEU A 321 -14.03 20.84 -9.57
C LEU A 321 -14.62 20.28 -8.28
N GLN A 322 -15.94 20.28 -8.15
CA GLN A 322 -16.64 19.74 -6.98
C GLN A 322 -16.31 18.25 -6.76
N GLU A 323 -16.34 17.43 -7.81
CA GLU A 323 -15.96 16.02 -7.73
C GLU A 323 -14.51 15.84 -7.24
N LYS A 324 -13.59 16.65 -7.78
CA LYS A 324 -12.17 16.58 -7.41
C LYS A 324 -11.88 17.12 -6.01
N GLU A 325 -12.62 18.13 -5.56
CA GLU A 325 -12.55 18.63 -4.18
C GLU A 325 -13.04 17.57 -3.19
N GLN A 326 -14.14 16.88 -3.50
CA GLN A 326 -14.61 15.75 -2.68
C GLN A 326 -13.62 14.59 -2.66
N GLU A 327 -13.00 14.27 -3.80
CA GLU A 327 -11.94 13.25 -3.88
C GLU A 327 -10.73 13.63 -3.01
N LEU A 328 -10.27 14.89 -3.11
CA LEU A 328 -9.17 15.41 -2.31
C LEU A 328 -9.51 15.40 -0.82
N GLU A 329 -10.74 15.75 -0.43
CA GLU A 329 -11.19 15.69 0.96
C GLU A 329 -11.13 14.26 1.51
N LYS A 330 -11.60 13.27 0.73
CA LYS A 330 -11.51 11.85 1.10
C LYS A 330 -10.06 11.39 1.24
N MET A 331 -9.18 11.76 0.30
CA MET A 331 -7.75 11.43 0.37
C MET A 331 -7.08 12.08 1.58
N THR A 332 -7.44 13.32 1.91
CA THR A 332 -6.91 14.05 3.07
C THR A 332 -7.34 13.37 4.36
N LYS A 333 -8.61 12.96 4.48
CA LYS A 333 -9.10 12.16 5.63
C LYS A 333 -8.36 10.83 5.74
N ASN A 334 -8.08 10.15 4.64
CA ASN A 334 -7.31 8.90 4.64
C ASN A 334 -5.85 9.12 5.07
N ILE A 335 -5.22 10.21 4.65
CA ILE A 335 -3.86 10.58 5.11
C ILE A 335 -3.87 10.89 6.61
N ASP A 336 -4.87 11.63 7.08
CA ASP A 336 -5.01 11.96 8.50
C ASP A 336 -5.19 10.69 9.35
N ARG A 337 -5.98 9.72 8.88
CA ARG A 337 -6.17 8.40 9.52
C ARG A 337 -4.91 7.55 9.59
N VAL A 338 -4.07 7.58 8.56
CA VAL A 338 -2.79 6.84 8.52
C VAL A 338 -1.68 7.61 9.25
N GLY A 339 -1.98 8.81 9.74
CA GLY A 339 -1.08 9.71 10.44
C GLY A 339 -0.45 10.72 9.50
N ARG A 340 -0.68 12.01 9.79
CA ARG A 340 0.09 13.08 9.15
C ARG A 340 1.57 12.87 9.46
N VAL A 341 2.39 12.83 8.41
CA VAL A 341 3.85 12.99 8.52
C VAL A 341 4.21 14.38 9.08
N VAL A 342 3.27 15.33 9.04
CA VAL A 342 3.40 16.68 9.61
C VAL A 342 2.68 16.74 10.96
N GLN A 343 3.45 16.75 12.04
CA GLN A 343 2.96 17.05 13.39
C GLN A 343 2.44 18.50 13.44
N PRO A 344 1.25 18.79 14.00
CA PRO A 344 0.88 20.16 14.35
C PRO A 344 1.90 20.74 15.35
N PHE A 345 2.18 22.04 15.28
CA PHE A 345 2.99 22.70 16.31
C PHE A 345 2.38 22.47 17.68
N ARG A 346 3.19 22.08 18.67
CA ARG A 346 2.70 21.88 20.03
C ARG A 346 2.32 23.24 20.60
N ASN A 347 1.11 23.35 21.13
CA ASN A 347 0.73 24.53 21.91
C ASN A 347 1.52 24.50 23.22
N HIS A 348 2.57 25.32 23.29
CA HIS A 348 3.38 25.47 24.50
C HIS A 348 2.60 26.29 25.53
N LYS A 349 2.08 25.64 26.57
CA LYS A 349 1.59 26.35 27.76
C LYS A 349 2.79 26.80 28.56
N ILE A 350 3.05 28.11 28.57
CA ILE A 350 4.01 28.71 29.49
C ILE A 350 3.22 29.26 30.67
N ASP A 351 3.45 28.69 31.86
CA ASP A 351 2.93 29.27 33.09
C ASP A 351 3.60 30.62 33.31
N PHE A 352 2.80 31.68 33.24
CA PHE A 352 3.26 33.05 33.39
C PHE A 352 2.46 33.74 34.48
N GLU A 353 3.17 34.31 35.45
CA GLU A 353 2.59 35.25 36.40
C GLU A 353 2.59 36.66 35.79
N PRO A 354 1.40 37.29 35.60
CA PRO A 354 1.32 38.63 35.05
C PRO A 354 2.15 39.62 35.88
N PRO A 355 3.02 40.44 35.27
CA PRO A 355 3.85 41.38 36.01
C PRO A 355 2.97 42.42 36.67
N ARG A 356 3.03 42.48 38.00
CA ARG A 356 2.33 43.45 38.82
C ARG A 356 3.26 44.60 39.19
N ILE A 357 2.69 45.80 39.28
CA ILE A 357 3.39 46.96 39.83
C ILE A 357 3.54 46.72 41.34
N THR A 358 4.78 46.64 41.83
CA THR A 358 5.08 46.28 43.23
C THR A 358 5.37 47.49 44.12
N GLY A 359 5.42 48.71 43.56
CA GLY A 359 5.71 49.96 44.31
C GLY A 359 4.54 50.93 44.35
N LYS A 360 4.49 51.79 45.38
CA LYS A 360 3.55 52.93 45.45
C LYS A 360 4.15 54.15 44.71
N PRO A 361 3.33 54.97 44.02
CA PRO A 361 3.83 56.15 43.31
C PRO A 361 4.45 57.17 44.28
N PRO A 362 5.61 57.77 43.95
CA PRO A 362 6.21 58.85 44.73
C PRO A 362 5.42 60.17 44.57
N ILE A 363 5.52 61.07 45.55
CA ILE A 363 4.76 62.34 45.61
C ILE A 363 5.22 63.33 44.52
N PHE A 364 6.49 63.26 44.09
CA PHE A 364 7.05 64.03 42.98
C PHE A 364 7.77 63.10 41.98
N GLY A 365 7.75 63.44 40.69
CA GLY A 365 8.45 62.67 39.65
C GLY A 365 7.72 61.40 39.20
N VAL A 366 6.38 61.40 39.26
CA VAL A 366 5.51 60.27 38.90
C VAL A 366 5.78 59.76 37.48
N ASP A 367 6.02 60.66 36.52
CA ASP A 367 6.25 60.29 35.11
C ASP A 367 7.49 59.39 34.95
N LYS A 368 8.58 59.72 35.65
CA LYS A 368 9.83 58.94 35.62
C LYS A 368 9.64 57.57 36.28
N TRP A 369 8.85 57.51 37.35
CA TRP A 369 8.49 56.25 38.01
C TRP A 369 7.63 55.36 37.10
N ILE A 370 6.65 55.93 36.40
CA ILE A 370 5.82 55.22 35.40
C ILE A 370 6.70 54.66 34.29
N GLU A 371 7.64 55.45 33.75
CA GLU A 371 8.57 54.99 32.72
C GLU A 371 9.42 53.81 33.18
N GLU A 372 9.93 53.83 34.42
CA GLU A 372 10.73 52.74 34.97
C GLU A 372 9.91 51.46 35.17
N GLN A 373 8.67 51.57 35.65
CA GLN A 373 7.77 50.42 35.77
C GLN A 373 7.40 49.85 34.40
N ASN A 374 7.03 50.70 33.44
CA ASN A 374 6.70 50.28 32.06
C ASN A 374 7.89 49.61 31.38
N ARG A 375 9.11 50.14 31.58
CA ARG A 375 10.34 49.55 31.04
C ARG A 375 10.64 48.18 31.66
N SER A 376 10.40 48.01 32.96
CA SER A 376 10.55 46.72 33.66
C SER A 376 9.56 45.68 33.16
N ILE A 377 8.28 46.07 33.02
CA ILE A 377 7.20 45.23 32.50
C ILE A 377 7.50 44.82 31.05
N ALA A 378 7.87 45.78 30.19
CA ALA A 378 8.22 45.51 28.80
C ALA A 378 9.39 44.53 28.67
N ARG A 379 10.45 44.69 29.48
CA ARG A 379 11.60 43.75 29.49
C ARG A 379 11.18 42.32 29.86
N ARG A 380 10.27 42.16 30.82
CA ARG A 380 9.74 40.84 31.21
C ARG A 380 8.91 40.21 30.08
N PHE A 381 8.02 40.97 29.45
CA PHE A 381 7.23 40.50 28.29
C PHE A 381 8.13 40.09 27.12
N VAL A 382 9.13 40.91 26.76
CA VAL A 382 10.07 40.59 25.67
C VAL A 382 10.83 39.30 25.95
N LYS A 383 11.24 39.06 27.20
CA LYS A 383 11.92 37.81 27.59
C LYS A 383 11.04 36.59 27.36
N ILE A 384 9.75 36.67 27.67
CA ILE A 384 8.80 35.57 27.52
C ILE A 384 8.48 35.31 26.06
N VAL A 385 8.23 36.36 25.28
CA VAL A 385 8.01 36.24 23.83
C VAL A 385 9.22 35.55 23.19
N ARG A 386 10.44 35.92 23.57
CA ARG A 386 11.66 35.28 23.08
C ARG A 386 11.77 33.80 23.47
N GLN A 387 11.34 33.42 24.66
CA GLN A 387 11.26 32.00 25.07
C GLN A 387 10.23 31.22 24.25
N ILE A 388 9.07 31.81 23.97
CA ILE A 388 8.06 31.22 23.08
C ILE A 388 8.64 31.03 21.68
N GLU A 389 9.26 32.08 21.12
CA GLU A 389 9.89 32.03 19.80
C GLU A 389 10.96 30.95 19.69
N GLU A 390 11.82 30.79 20.70
CA GLU A 390 12.84 29.73 20.74
C GLU A 390 12.22 28.32 20.72
N LEU A 391 11.11 28.11 21.43
CA LEU A 391 10.37 26.84 21.44
C LEU A 391 9.76 26.54 20.06
N TYR A 392 9.07 27.51 19.46
CA TYR A 392 8.49 27.33 18.12
C TYR A 392 9.55 27.17 17.03
N ARG A 393 10.70 27.85 17.16
CA ARG A 393 11.83 27.69 16.23
C ARG A 393 12.41 26.28 16.30
N LYS A 394 12.59 25.74 17.51
CA LYS A 394 13.07 24.38 17.71
C LYS A 394 12.11 23.33 17.15
N ASP A 395 10.80 23.52 17.33
CA ASP A 395 9.78 22.66 16.70
C ASP A 395 9.86 22.71 15.17
N ALA A 396 10.03 23.91 14.60
CA ALA A 396 10.18 24.08 13.15
C ALA A 396 11.45 23.40 12.62
N GLU A 397 12.58 23.52 13.30
CA GLU A 397 13.84 22.84 12.97
C GLU A 397 13.67 21.31 13.00
N GLN A 398 12.99 20.76 14.01
CA GLN A 398 12.70 19.33 14.09
C GLN A 398 11.80 18.85 12.95
N GLN A 399 10.78 19.63 12.58
CA GLN A 399 9.93 19.31 11.42
C GLN A 399 10.71 19.32 10.11
N ILE A 400 11.58 20.32 9.91
CA ILE A 400 12.45 20.41 8.73
C ILE A 400 13.39 19.21 8.68
N GLN A 401 14.01 18.84 9.81
CA GLN A 401 14.90 17.68 9.90
C GLN A 401 14.16 16.36 9.63
N ALA A 402 12.92 16.21 10.11
CA ALA A 402 12.09 15.03 9.82
C ALA A 402 11.76 14.91 8.33
N VAL A 403 11.39 16.02 7.68
CA VAL A 403 11.16 16.07 6.22
C VAL A 403 12.45 15.77 5.45
N GLN A 404 13.59 16.33 5.86
CA GLN A 404 14.88 16.05 5.24
C GLN A 404 15.30 14.59 5.42
N ASN A 405 15.11 14.01 6.61
CA ASN A 405 15.41 12.60 6.87
C ASN A 405 14.52 11.68 6.01
N ASN A 406 13.24 12.00 5.85
CA ASN A 406 12.34 11.28 4.95
C ASN A 406 12.79 11.40 3.49
N ALA A 407 13.16 12.60 3.03
CA ALA A 407 13.68 12.82 1.68
C ALA A 407 15.03 12.10 1.44
N LEU A 408 15.90 12.04 2.46
CA LEU A 408 17.17 11.31 2.41
C LEU A 408 16.96 9.79 2.43
N LEU A 409 15.96 9.29 3.15
CA LEU A 409 15.55 7.89 3.11
C LEU A 409 15.01 7.52 1.72
N ASP A 410 14.15 8.37 1.13
CA ASP A 410 13.67 8.22 -0.25
C ASP A 410 14.85 8.22 -1.26
N TYR A 411 15.85 9.08 -1.05
CA TYR A 411 17.05 9.11 -1.91
C TYR A 411 17.93 7.86 -1.77
N ARG A 412 18.07 7.32 -0.55
CA ARG A 412 18.82 6.07 -0.29
C ARG A 412 18.11 4.87 -0.92
N GLU A 413 16.80 4.76 -0.78
CA GLU A 413 15.99 3.72 -1.44
C GLU A 413 16.07 3.84 -2.96
N PHE A 414 15.98 5.06 -3.51
CA PHE A 414 16.14 5.30 -4.94
C PHE A 414 17.52 4.86 -5.45
N LYS A 415 18.59 5.21 -4.74
CA LYS A 415 19.95 4.77 -5.07
C LYS A 415 20.10 3.25 -5.02
N TRP A 416 19.51 2.61 -4.01
CA TRP A 416 19.51 1.15 -3.89
C TRP A 416 18.74 0.49 -5.04
N LEU A 417 17.54 0.98 -5.37
CA LEU A 417 16.74 0.49 -6.50
C LEU A 417 17.48 0.67 -7.83
N GLN A 418 18.21 1.78 -8.01
CA GLN A 418 19.02 2.00 -9.20
C GLN A 418 20.16 0.98 -9.31
N GLN A 419 20.81 0.64 -8.19
CA GLN A 419 21.85 -0.39 -8.15
C GLN A 419 21.28 -1.79 -8.41
N GLU A 420 20.13 -2.13 -7.82
CA GLU A 420 19.51 -3.44 -8.02
C GLU A 420 18.98 -3.58 -9.46
N TYR A 421 18.44 -2.52 -10.05
CA TYR A 421 18.04 -2.50 -11.46
C TYR A 421 19.23 -2.73 -12.40
N ALA A 422 20.37 -2.08 -12.14
CA ALA A 422 21.60 -2.29 -12.90
C ALA A 422 22.07 -3.76 -12.79
N ARG A 423 22.10 -4.30 -11.57
CA ARG A 423 22.45 -5.70 -11.32
C ARG A 423 21.53 -6.69 -12.02
N LEU A 424 20.21 -6.45 -12.00
CA LEU A 424 19.24 -7.29 -12.70
C LEU A 424 19.39 -7.21 -14.21
N THR A 425 19.72 -6.03 -14.73
CA THR A 425 20.01 -5.83 -16.16
C THR A 425 21.26 -6.60 -16.58
N ASP A 426 22.34 -6.54 -15.80
CA ASP A 426 23.57 -7.29 -16.07
C ASP A 426 23.32 -8.80 -16.01
N LEU A 427 22.54 -9.27 -15.04
CA LEU A 427 22.17 -10.67 -14.94
C LEU A 427 21.37 -11.13 -16.17
N ASN A 428 20.40 -10.32 -16.60
CA ASN A 428 19.58 -10.61 -17.77
C ASN A 428 20.40 -10.60 -19.08
N ASN A 429 21.34 -9.68 -19.20
CA ASN A 429 22.27 -9.63 -20.33
C ASN A 429 23.18 -10.86 -20.37
N ASN A 430 23.75 -11.26 -19.22
CA ASN A 430 24.55 -12.48 -19.11
C ASN A 430 23.72 -13.74 -19.45
N GLN A 431 22.49 -13.83 -18.96
CA GLN A 431 21.58 -14.91 -19.34
C GLN A 431 21.27 -14.92 -20.84
N THR A 432 21.08 -13.74 -21.44
CA THR A 432 20.83 -13.60 -22.89
C THR A 432 22.04 -14.03 -23.71
N GLU A 433 23.26 -13.66 -23.29
CA GLU A 433 24.52 -14.06 -23.91
C GLU A 433 24.76 -15.57 -23.81
N GLN A 434 24.50 -16.18 -22.64
CA GLN A 434 24.54 -17.64 -22.47
C GLN A 434 23.54 -18.36 -23.37
N MET A 435 22.33 -17.83 -23.51
CA MET A 435 21.29 -18.38 -24.39
C MET A 435 21.69 -18.24 -25.86
N GLN A 436 22.25 -17.11 -26.27
CA GLN A 436 22.75 -16.90 -27.64
C GLN A 436 23.91 -17.85 -27.94
N THR A 437 24.88 -17.97 -27.03
CA THR A 437 26.02 -18.90 -27.18
C THR A 437 25.55 -20.34 -27.32
N PHE A 438 24.54 -20.75 -26.52
CA PHE A 438 23.95 -22.07 -26.64
C PHE A 438 23.22 -22.28 -27.97
N LEU A 439 22.48 -21.28 -28.45
CA LEU A 439 21.80 -21.32 -29.75
C LEU A 439 22.82 -21.38 -30.91
N ASP A 440 23.93 -20.66 -30.82
CA ASP A 440 25.01 -20.68 -31.81
C ASP A 440 25.72 -22.04 -31.84
N GLN A 441 25.98 -22.64 -30.68
CA GLN A 441 26.50 -24.01 -30.58
C GLN A 441 25.54 -25.05 -31.17
N LEU A 442 24.23 -24.85 -31.00
CA LEU A 442 23.23 -25.70 -31.65
C LEU A 442 23.11 -25.42 -33.15
N ALA A 443 23.52 -24.25 -33.65
CA ALA A 443 23.51 -23.98 -35.10
C ALA A 443 24.55 -24.83 -35.85
N GLU A 444 25.66 -25.20 -35.21
CA GLU A 444 26.69 -26.06 -35.79
C GLU A 444 26.27 -27.55 -35.78
N PRO A 445 26.14 -28.22 -36.95
CA PRO A 445 25.62 -29.59 -37.04
C PRO A 445 26.44 -30.63 -36.25
N SER A 446 27.77 -30.51 -36.27
CA SER A 446 28.71 -31.42 -35.59
C SER A 446 28.58 -31.39 -34.06
N VAL A 447 28.40 -30.19 -33.50
CA VAL A 447 28.25 -29.94 -32.05
C VAL A 447 26.86 -30.36 -31.59
N ARG A 448 25.83 -30.03 -32.38
CA ARG A 448 24.45 -30.46 -32.14
C ARG A 448 24.32 -31.98 -32.02
N GLU A 449 24.89 -32.74 -32.96
CA GLU A 449 24.87 -34.21 -32.92
C GLU A 449 25.56 -34.79 -31.68
N ARG A 450 26.69 -34.20 -31.27
CA ARG A 450 27.39 -34.60 -30.03
C ARG A 450 26.56 -34.31 -28.78
N ILE A 451 25.94 -33.12 -28.69
CA ILE A 451 25.09 -32.75 -27.54
C ILE A 451 23.92 -33.73 -27.41
N PHE A 452 23.25 -34.07 -28.52
CA PHE A 452 22.14 -35.02 -28.50
C PHE A 452 22.61 -36.45 -28.17
N SER A 453 23.75 -36.88 -28.70
CA SER A 453 24.33 -38.19 -28.36
C SER A 453 24.66 -38.32 -26.87
N ILE A 454 25.19 -37.26 -26.25
CA ILE A 454 25.47 -37.21 -24.81
C ILE A 454 24.15 -37.20 -24.01
N ALA A 455 23.14 -36.45 -24.46
CA ALA A 455 21.83 -36.42 -23.83
C ALA A 455 21.15 -37.80 -23.89
N ASP A 456 21.19 -38.47 -25.04
CA ASP A 456 20.66 -39.82 -25.24
C ASP A 456 21.38 -40.84 -24.33
N ALA A 457 22.70 -40.71 -24.17
CA ALA A 457 23.47 -41.53 -23.24
C ALA A 457 23.09 -41.28 -21.76
N LEU A 458 22.86 -40.01 -21.37
CA LEU A 458 22.46 -39.62 -20.01
C LEU A 458 21.05 -40.08 -19.64
N ILE A 459 20.16 -40.25 -20.62
CA ILE A 459 18.78 -40.73 -20.42
C ILE A 459 18.71 -42.27 -20.47
N GLY A 460 19.87 -42.94 -20.38
CA GLY A 460 19.95 -44.40 -20.28
C GLY A 460 20.09 -45.11 -21.63
N GLY A 461 20.58 -44.42 -22.67
CA GLY A 461 20.90 -45.02 -23.96
C GLY A 461 19.70 -45.39 -24.83
N GLN A 462 18.49 -44.95 -24.45
CA GLN A 462 17.38 -44.90 -25.40
C GLN A 462 17.51 -43.58 -26.17
N PRO A 463 17.75 -43.62 -27.49
CA PRO A 463 17.63 -42.43 -28.31
C PRO A 463 16.24 -41.87 -28.03
N VAL A 464 16.12 -40.59 -27.72
CA VAL A 464 14.81 -39.94 -27.84
C VAL A 464 14.45 -40.08 -29.30
N ALA A 465 13.59 -41.04 -29.62
CA ALA A 465 13.04 -41.13 -30.94
C ALA A 465 12.36 -39.80 -31.19
N VAL A 466 12.95 -38.98 -32.06
CA VAL A 466 12.21 -37.98 -32.82
C VAL A 466 11.33 -38.80 -33.77
N ALA A 467 10.40 -39.53 -33.17
CA ALA A 467 9.45 -40.36 -33.86
C ALA A 467 8.52 -39.37 -34.56
N SER A 468 8.60 -39.43 -35.88
CA SER A 468 7.67 -38.96 -36.89
C SER A 468 6.21 -39.47 -36.67
N SER A 469 5.77 -39.68 -35.44
CA SER A 469 4.50 -40.30 -35.09
C SER A 469 3.98 -39.69 -33.78
N GLY A 470 3.49 -38.46 -33.86
CA GLY A 470 2.87 -37.78 -32.72
C GLY A 470 2.62 -36.29 -32.95
N GLY A 471 2.15 -35.93 -34.15
CA GLY A 471 1.95 -34.54 -34.59
C GLY A 471 2.65 -34.23 -35.91
N GLY A 472 2.50 -35.13 -36.90
CA GLY A 472 3.17 -35.03 -38.19
C GLY A 472 2.66 -33.87 -39.04
N GLY A 473 3.50 -32.86 -39.22
CA GLY A 473 3.52 -32.09 -40.44
C GLY A 473 4.39 -32.81 -41.46
N ASN A 474 3.75 -33.38 -42.50
CA ASN A 474 4.40 -34.07 -43.62
C ASN A 474 5.41 -33.15 -44.34
N ALA A 475 6.21 -33.69 -45.28
CA ALA A 475 7.14 -32.89 -46.10
C ALA A 475 6.48 -31.69 -46.83
N ASP A 476 5.16 -31.75 -47.02
CA ASP A 476 4.31 -30.68 -47.59
C ASP A 476 3.62 -29.75 -46.58
N SER A 477 3.89 -29.90 -45.28
CA SER A 477 3.19 -29.14 -44.23
C SER A 477 3.77 -27.75 -43.98
N ASP A 478 2.89 -26.81 -43.65
CA ASP A 478 3.23 -25.42 -43.33
C ASP A 478 3.97 -25.24 -41.98
N LEU A 479 4.13 -26.29 -41.17
CA LEU A 479 4.58 -26.23 -39.78
C LEU A 479 5.84 -27.08 -39.52
N ARG A 480 6.86 -26.94 -40.37
CA ARG A 480 8.19 -27.51 -40.13
C ARG A 480 8.90 -26.75 -39.00
N TRP A 481 9.73 -27.45 -38.23
CA TRP A 481 10.53 -26.86 -37.12
C TRP A 481 11.55 -25.81 -37.62
N ASP A 482 12.08 -25.98 -38.83
CA ASP A 482 12.94 -24.99 -39.50
C ASP A 482 12.13 -23.88 -40.20
N GLY A 483 10.80 -24.01 -40.26
CA GLY A 483 9.86 -23.07 -40.85
C GLY A 483 9.96 -22.89 -42.37
N ARG A 484 11.06 -23.27 -43.01
CA ARG A 484 11.38 -23.00 -44.42
C ARG A 484 11.15 -24.26 -45.26
N ARG A 485 10.48 -24.12 -46.42
CA ARG A 485 10.38 -25.24 -47.37
C ARG A 485 11.67 -25.33 -48.21
N PRO A 486 12.14 -26.52 -48.61
CA PRO A 486 13.41 -26.70 -49.34
C PRO A 486 13.50 -25.94 -50.67
N ASP A 487 12.35 -25.60 -51.24
CA ASP A 487 12.09 -25.02 -52.56
C ASP A 487 11.38 -23.64 -52.49
N GLU A 488 11.24 -23.07 -51.28
CA GLU A 488 10.62 -21.74 -51.09
C GLU A 488 11.65 -20.62 -51.26
N GLU A 489 11.38 -19.70 -52.19
CA GLU A 489 12.18 -18.48 -52.38
C GLU A 489 12.18 -17.62 -51.11
N GLU A 490 13.34 -17.02 -50.83
CA GLU A 490 13.63 -16.25 -49.60
C GLU A 490 12.57 -15.17 -49.31
N GLU A 491 12.07 -14.50 -50.36
CA GLU A 491 11.08 -13.43 -50.23
C GLU A 491 9.68 -13.95 -49.90
N ALA A 492 9.31 -15.12 -50.43
CA ALA A 492 8.05 -15.80 -50.10
C ALA A 492 8.05 -16.30 -48.64
N TYR A 493 9.16 -16.86 -48.18
CA TYR A 493 9.35 -17.28 -46.79
C TYR A 493 9.21 -16.10 -45.81
N ARG A 494 9.90 -14.97 -46.07
CA ARG A 494 9.83 -13.76 -45.23
C ARG A 494 8.41 -13.19 -45.16
N ARG A 495 7.70 -13.16 -46.29
CA ARG A 495 6.32 -12.68 -46.36
C ARG A 495 5.37 -13.56 -45.54
N ARG A 496 5.56 -14.88 -45.56
CA ARG A 496 4.77 -15.85 -44.78
C ARG A 496 5.01 -15.71 -43.27
N CYS A 497 6.27 -15.56 -42.85
CA CYS A 497 6.62 -15.29 -41.45
C CYS A 497 6.01 -13.96 -40.95
N LEU A 498 6.07 -12.90 -41.76
CA LEU A 498 5.50 -11.60 -41.42
C LEU A 498 3.97 -11.65 -41.26
N LEU A 499 3.27 -12.33 -42.17
CA LEU A 499 1.82 -12.52 -42.08
C LEU A 499 1.41 -13.34 -40.85
N TYR A 500 2.20 -14.36 -40.49
CA TYR A 500 1.97 -15.13 -39.27
C TYR A 500 2.18 -14.29 -38.01
N ALA A 501 3.26 -13.50 -37.95
CA ALA A 501 3.52 -12.59 -36.85
C ALA A 501 2.40 -11.55 -36.67
N ILE A 502 1.94 -10.93 -37.76
CA ILE A 502 0.79 -10.01 -37.76
C ILE A 502 -0.47 -10.70 -37.22
N ARG A 503 -0.71 -11.97 -37.59
CA ARG A 503 -1.88 -12.74 -37.14
C ARG A 503 -1.82 -13.08 -35.65
N ILE A 504 -0.64 -13.39 -35.11
CA ILE A 504 -0.44 -13.64 -33.68
C ILE A 504 -0.64 -12.35 -32.87
N VAL A 505 -0.07 -11.24 -33.35
CA VAL A 505 -0.21 -9.92 -32.70
C VAL A 505 -1.66 -9.42 -32.73
N ASN A 506 -2.43 -9.71 -33.78
CA ASN A 506 -3.84 -9.31 -33.86
C ASN A 506 -4.80 -10.25 -33.09
N ASN A 507 -4.46 -11.52 -32.89
CA ASN A 507 -5.32 -12.51 -32.21
C ASN A 507 -5.17 -12.57 -30.68
N THR A 508 -4.19 -11.88 -30.09
CA THR A 508 -4.06 -11.76 -28.62
C THR A 508 -5.22 -10.99 -27.98
N SER A 509 -6.07 -10.32 -28.77
CA SER A 509 -7.27 -9.63 -28.27
C SER A 509 -8.52 -10.51 -28.10
N LYS A 510 -8.52 -11.79 -28.54
CA LYS A 510 -9.77 -12.59 -28.63
C LYS A 510 -9.81 -13.98 -28.00
N LYS A 511 -8.80 -14.43 -27.25
CA LYS A 511 -8.91 -15.70 -26.48
C LYS A 511 -9.25 -15.45 -25.02
N SER A 512 -10.45 -14.90 -24.81
CA SER A 512 -11.23 -15.18 -23.60
C SER A 512 -12.15 -16.38 -23.88
N ILE A 513 -12.31 -17.24 -22.87
CA ILE A 513 -13.41 -18.22 -22.73
C ILE A 513 -13.26 -19.50 -23.57
N ARG A 514 -12.86 -20.60 -22.89
CA ARG A 514 -13.69 -21.80 -22.76
C ARG A 514 -13.18 -22.73 -21.66
N ARG A 515 -14.03 -22.83 -20.63
CA ARG A 515 -14.23 -23.82 -19.56
C ARG A 515 -13.03 -24.53 -18.94
#